data_AF-A0A1G2I467-F1
#
_entry.id   AF-A0A1G2I467-F1
#
_cell.length_a   1.000
_cell.length_b   1.000
_cell.length_c   1.000
_cell.angle_alpha   90.00
_cell.angle_beta   90.00
_cell.angle_gamma   90.00
#
_symmetry.space_group_name_H-M   'P 1'
#
loop_
_entity.id
_entity.type
_entity.pdbx_description
1 polymer ?
#
loop_
_entity_poly.entity_id
_entity_poly.type
_entity_poly.pdbx_seq_one_letter_code
_entity_poly.pdbx_strand_id
1 'polypeptide(L)'
;MPGENHKNLPEENPPNSESRIDEYGQIVQEEEKLEKKDENPIFRLLNLREIVLIQSIHPNYVKQPADALYWRPGRLEQNKKIFEEMKTIANHSGINALTHPATGENIVFKDLFNLLEKSIAYSEDINRQLITEPSEQAEGNTDQKAALRKKLLEK
;
A
#
# COMPACT_ATOMS: atom_id res chain seq x y z
N MET A 1 56.83 18.11 -23.10
CA MET A 1 55.50 18.10 -23.76
C MET A 1 54.53 17.31 -22.86
N PRO A 2 53.26 17.72 -22.84
CA PRO A 2 52.33 17.58 -21.72
C PRO A 2 51.51 16.28 -21.81
N GLY A 3 50.69 16.01 -20.78
CA GLY A 3 49.52 15.14 -20.94
C GLY A 3 49.14 14.33 -19.71
N GLU A 4 48.62 15.01 -18.69
CA GLU A 4 47.80 14.44 -17.63
C GLU A 4 46.60 13.66 -18.22
N ASN A 5 46.13 12.64 -17.51
CA ASN A 5 44.69 12.38 -17.36
C ASN A 5 44.48 11.43 -16.18
N HIS A 6 44.44 12.01 -14.98
CA HIS A 6 43.81 11.38 -13.83
C HIS A 6 42.30 11.24 -14.11
N LYS A 7 41.80 10.02 -13.98
CA LYS A 7 40.37 9.71 -14.01
C LYS A 7 39.71 10.38 -12.80
N ASN A 8 38.94 11.44 -13.03
CA ASN A 8 38.01 11.95 -12.04
C ASN A 8 36.81 11.00 -11.96
N LEU A 9 36.70 10.25 -10.85
CA LEU A 9 35.42 9.70 -10.41
C LEU A 9 34.59 10.85 -9.80
N PRO A 10 33.26 10.87 -9.97
CA PRO A 10 32.42 11.84 -9.29
C PRO A 10 32.44 11.55 -7.78
N GLU A 11 32.90 12.52 -7.00
CA GLU A 11 32.68 12.57 -5.55
C GLU A 11 31.17 12.63 -5.28
N GLU A 12 30.66 11.56 -4.65
CA GLU A 12 29.37 11.61 -3.97
C GLU A 12 29.50 12.57 -2.79
N ASN A 13 29.05 13.80 -2.97
CA ASN A 13 28.83 14.72 -1.85
C ASN A 13 27.76 14.10 -0.93
N PRO A 14 28.04 13.82 0.36
CA PRO A 14 26.97 13.48 1.30
C PRO A 14 26.06 14.71 1.48
N PRO A 15 24.75 14.51 1.70
CA PRO A 15 23.84 15.61 1.98
C PRO A 15 24.26 16.27 3.29
N ASN A 16 24.77 17.50 3.21
CA ASN A 16 25.07 18.33 4.35
C ASN A 16 23.76 18.92 4.89
N SER A 17 22.96 18.11 5.59
CA SER A 17 21.84 18.60 6.37
C SER A 17 22.41 19.32 7.60
N GLU A 18 22.52 20.65 7.54
CA GLU A 18 22.97 21.47 8.67
C GLU A 18 22.03 21.28 9.85
N SER A 19 22.41 20.42 10.80
CA SER A 19 21.70 20.25 12.06
C SER A 19 22.07 21.44 12.97
N ARG A 20 21.09 22.29 13.31
CA ARG A 20 21.31 23.40 14.25
C ARG A 20 20.86 23.00 15.65
N ILE A 21 21.63 23.38 16.66
CA ILE A 21 21.24 23.18 18.07
C ILE A 21 20.61 24.48 18.56
N ASP A 22 19.39 24.42 19.07
CA ASP A 22 18.71 25.60 19.63
C ASP A 22 19.30 26.04 20.98
N GLU A 23 18.79 27.15 21.51
CA GLU A 23 19.23 27.71 22.80
C GLU A 23 18.97 26.80 24.02
N TYR A 24 18.19 25.72 23.82
CA TYR A 24 17.86 24.71 24.83
C TYR A 24 18.63 23.39 24.62
N GLY A 25 19.54 23.33 23.65
CA GLY A 25 20.32 22.13 23.36
C GLY A 25 19.60 21.09 22.50
N GLN A 26 18.48 21.42 21.87
CA GLN A 26 17.74 20.51 21.00
C GLN A 26 18.23 20.62 19.56
N ILE A 27 18.37 19.47 18.90
CA ILE A 27 18.70 19.42 17.48
C ILE A 27 17.44 19.79 16.69
N VAL A 28 17.45 20.98 16.10
CA VAL A 28 16.45 21.42 15.14
C VAL A 28 16.93 20.95 13.77
N GLN A 29 16.28 19.90 13.26
CA GLN A 29 16.34 19.57 11.85
C GLN A 29 15.37 20.51 11.14
N GLU A 30 15.87 21.38 10.26
CA GLU A 30 15.00 21.99 9.27
C GLU A 30 14.45 20.84 8.43
N GLU A 31 13.15 20.57 8.54
CA GLU A 31 12.46 19.69 7.61
C GLU A 31 12.61 20.32 6.22
N GLU A 32 13.61 19.88 5.47
CA GLU A 32 13.63 20.09 4.03
C GLU A 32 12.27 19.62 3.53
N LYS A 33 11.41 20.56 3.16
CA LYS A 33 10.27 20.26 2.31
C LYS A 33 10.89 19.72 1.04
N LEU A 34 11.02 18.39 0.97
CA LEU A 34 11.32 17.69 -0.27
C LEU A 34 10.34 18.27 -1.29
N GLU A 35 10.85 19.09 -2.20
CA GLU A 35 10.10 19.47 -3.38
C GLU A 35 9.69 18.13 -4.00
N LYS A 36 8.38 17.85 -3.99
CA LYS A 36 7.83 16.68 -4.67
C LYS A 36 8.18 16.90 -6.13
N LYS A 37 9.32 16.34 -6.55
CA LYS A 37 9.74 16.21 -7.93
C LYS A 37 8.50 15.80 -8.71
N ASP A 38 8.17 16.51 -9.78
CA ASP A 38 7.00 16.21 -10.63
C ASP A 38 7.12 14.77 -11.13
N GLU A 39 6.61 13.82 -10.33
CA GLU A 39 6.62 12.42 -10.64
C GLU A 39 5.64 12.21 -11.78
N ASN A 40 6.15 11.64 -12.87
CA ASN A 40 5.36 11.34 -14.05
C ASN A 40 4.06 10.61 -13.64
N PRO A 41 2.88 11.17 -14.00
CA PRO A 41 1.59 10.68 -13.51
C PRO A 41 1.32 9.23 -13.90
N ILE A 42 1.88 8.76 -15.01
CA ILE A 42 1.78 7.36 -15.46
C ILE A 42 2.45 6.44 -14.46
N PHE A 43 3.70 6.74 -14.06
CA PHE A 43 4.42 5.93 -13.09
C PHE A 43 3.75 5.94 -11.72
N ARG A 44 3.24 7.10 -11.31
CA ARG A 44 2.51 7.21 -10.03
C ARG A 44 1.22 6.40 -10.05
N LEU A 45 0.42 6.51 -11.11
CA LEU A 45 -0.82 5.71 -11.26
C LEU A 45 -0.53 4.20 -11.25
N LEU A 46 0.52 3.77 -11.95
CA LEU A 46 0.95 2.36 -11.94
C LEU A 46 1.37 1.90 -10.55
N ASN A 47 2.19 2.69 -9.85
CA ASN A 47 2.63 2.36 -8.50
C ASN A 47 1.44 2.25 -7.53
N LEU A 48 0.51 3.21 -7.59
CA LEU A 48 -0.70 3.18 -6.76
C LEU A 48 -1.57 1.95 -7.06
N ARG A 49 -1.75 1.58 -8.34
CA ARG A 49 -2.43 0.34 -8.73
C ARG A 49 -1.78 -0.88 -8.08
N GLU A 50 -0.46 -1.03 -8.23
CA GLU A 50 0.26 -2.18 -7.67
C GLU A 50 0.13 -2.25 -6.15
N ILE A 51 0.22 -1.12 -5.45
CA ILE A 51 0.02 -1.06 -4.00
C ILE A 51 -1.35 -1.62 -3.61
N VAL A 52 -2.42 -1.20 -4.30
CA VAL A 52 -3.79 -1.63 -4.00
C VAL A 52 -3.97 -3.13 -4.26
N LEU A 53 -3.38 -3.64 -5.34
CA LEU A 53 -3.43 -5.07 -5.69
C LEU A 53 -2.64 -5.94 -4.69
N ILE A 54 -1.41 -5.55 -4.35
CA ILE A 54 -0.54 -6.30 -3.41
C ILE A 54 -1.16 -6.36 -2.00
N GLN A 55 -1.84 -5.30 -1.58
CA GLN A 55 -2.50 -5.26 -0.28
C GLN A 55 -3.78 -6.08 -0.22
N SER A 56 -4.33 -6.49 -1.36
CA SER A 56 -5.52 -7.34 -1.40
C SER A 56 -5.23 -8.72 -0.84
N ILE A 57 -6.20 -9.28 -0.13
CA ILE A 57 -6.13 -10.63 0.42
C ILE A 57 -7.34 -11.43 -0.04
N HIS A 58 -7.17 -12.73 -0.24
CA HIS A 58 -8.30 -13.64 -0.45
C HIS A 58 -8.93 -13.99 0.90
N PRO A 59 -10.22 -13.68 1.14
CA PRO A 59 -10.89 -14.10 2.35
C PRO A 59 -11.18 -15.60 2.25
N ASN A 60 -10.55 -16.42 3.09
CA ASN A 60 -10.73 -17.88 3.13
C ASN A 60 -12.15 -18.34 3.55
N TYR A 61 -13.06 -17.42 3.88
CA TYR A 61 -14.26 -17.71 4.67
C TYR A 61 -15.58 -17.27 4.01
N VAL A 62 -15.55 -16.60 2.85
CA VAL A 62 -16.76 -16.10 2.16
C VAL A 62 -16.61 -16.30 0.65
N LYS A 63 -17.73 -16.54 -0.07
CA LYS A 63 -17.76 -16.51 -1.54
C LYS A 63 -17.33 -15.13 -2.02
N GLN A 64 -16.09 -15.01 -2.46
CA GLN A 64 -15.57 -13.80 -3.09
C GLN A 64 -16.28 -13.62 -4.45
N PRO A 65 -16.90 -12.46 -4.71
CA PRO A 65 -17.34 -12.10 -6.06
C PRO A 65 -16.13 -12.19 -7.01
N ALA A 66 -16.32 -12.70 -8.23
CA ALA A 66 -15.23 -12.85 -9.20
C ALA A 66 -14.49 -11.52 -9.46
N ASP A 67 -15.17 -10.39 -9.29
CA ASP A 67 -14.68 -9.04 -9.59
C ASP A 67 -14.60 -8.15 -8.34
N ALA A 68 -14.15 -8.68 -7.20
CA ALA A 68 -13.94 -7.86 -5.99
C ALA A 68 -12.71 -8.30 -5.21
N LEU A 69 -11.91 -7.34 -4.78
CA LEU A 69 -10.79 -7.50 -3.85
C LEU A 69 -11.27 -7.30 -2.41
N TYR A 70 -10.58 -7.91 -1.46
CA TYR A 70 -10.86 -7.72 -0.03
C TYR A 70 -9.66 -7.10 0.69
N TRP A 71 -9.96 -6.13 1.56
CA TRP A 71 -9.00 -5.51 2.48
C TRP A 71 -9.52 -5.52 3.92
N ARG A 72 -8.64 -5.89 4.86
CA ARG A 72 -8.91 -5.75 6.30
C ARG A 72 -9.11 -4.28 6.67
N PRO A 73 -9.76 -3.95 7.81
CA PRO A 73 -10.13 -2.57 8.15
C PRO A 73 -8.98 -1.56 8.05
N GLY A 74 -7.81 -1.88 8.62
CA GLY A 74 -6.64 -0.98 8.57
C GLY A 74 -6.08 -0.74 7.17
N ARG A 75 -6.23 -1.70 6.25
CA ARG A 75 -5.82 -1.56 4.84
C ARG A 75 -6.90 -0.92 3.99
N LEU A 76 -8.17 -1.17 4.30
CA LEU A 76 -9.31 -0.57 3.61
C LEU A 76 -9.25 0.97 3.64
N GLU A 77 -9.01 1.56 4.81
CA GLU A 77 -8.92 3.03 4.93
C GLU A 77 -7.73 3.61 4.17
N GLN A 78 -6.60 2.90 4.11
CA GLN A 78 -5.47 3.29 3.28
C GLN A 78 -5.82 3.22 1.78
N ASN A 79 -6.47 2.12 1.34
CA ASN A 79 -6.83 1.92 -0.05
C ASN A 79 -7.92 2.87 -0.54
N LYS A 80 -8.83 3.33 0.33
CA LYS A 80 -9.75 4.43 0.01
C LYS A 80 -9.00 5.71 -0.34
N LYS A 81 -7.97 6.08 0.43
CA LYS A 81 -7.15 7.26 0.15
C LYS A 81 -6.39 7.13 -1.16
N ILE A 82 -5.80 5.96 -1.40
CA ILE A 82 -5.11 5.66 -2.67
C ILE A 82 -6.10 5.74 -3.85
N PHE A 83 -7.30 5.20 -3.69
CA PHE A 83 -8.34 5.26 -4.73
C PHE A 83 -8.72 6.70 -5.09
N GLU A 84 -8.93 7.58 -4.11
CA GLU A 84 -9.18 9.00 -4.36
C GLU A 84 -7.99 9.71 -5.00
N GLU A 85 -6.77 9.37 -4.59
CA GLU A 85 -5.54 9.90 -5.18
C GLU A 85 -5.40 9.50 -6.65
N MET A 86 -5.66 8.22 -6.99
CA MET A 86 -5.65 7.74 -8.36
C MET A 86 -6.68 8.47 -9.23
N LYS A 87 -7.91 8.64 -8.73
CA LYS A 87 -8.96 9.41 -9.44
C LYS A 87 -8.50 10.85 -9.69
N THR A 88 -7.91 11.48 -8.69
CA THR A 88 -7.40 12.86 -8.80
C THR A 88 -6.31 12.98 -9.87
N ILE A 89 -5.32 12.09 -9.85
CA ILE A 89 -4.21 12.12 -10.82
C ILE A 89 -4.72 11.82 -12.24
N ALA A 90 -5.56 10.80 -12.40
CA ALA A 90 -6.13 10.42 -13.69
C ALA A 90 -6.95 11.57 -14.30
N ASN A 91 -7.81 12.22 -13.49
CA ASN A 91 -8.64 13.34 -13.93
C ASN A 91 -7.80 14.58 -14.27
N HIS A 92 -6.85 14.97 -13.42
CA HIS A 92 -5.99 16.14 -13.68
C HIS A 92 -5.08 15.95 -14.89
N SER A 93 -4.62 14.72 -15.14
CA SER A 93 -3.71 14.40 -16.24
C SER A 93 -4.43 14.00 -17.53
N GLY A 94 -5.77 13.85 -17.51
CA GLY A 94 -6.55 13.38 -18.65
C GLY A 94 -6.27 11.93 -19.06
N ILE A 95 -5.75 11.10 -18.15
CA ILE A 95 -5.34 9.72 -18.43
C ILE A 95 -6.54 8.79 -18.19
N ASN A 96 -7.12 8.26 -19.27
CA ASN A 96 -8.26 7.35 -19.22
C ASN A 96 -7.86 5.87 -19.36
N ALA A 97 -6.72 5.60 -20.00
CA ALA A 97 -6.13 4.29 -20.13
C ALA A 97 -4.61 4.40 -20.29
N LEU A 98 -3.89 3.34 -19.94
CA LEU A 98 -2.44 3.21 -20.19
C LEU A 98 -2.08 1.78 -20.50
N THR A 99 -0.94 1.57 -21.16
CA THR A 99 -0.34 0.24 -21.33
C THR A 99 0.82 0.09 -20.34
N HIS A 100 0.78 -0.94 -19.52
CA HIS A 100 1.81 -1.23 -18.54
C HIS A 100 3.13 -1.55 -19.29
N PRO A 101 4.22 -0.79 -19.08
CA PRO A 101 5.42 -0.90 -19.91
C PRO A 101 6.15 -2.24 -19.76
N ALA A 102 6.07 -2.86 -18.58
CA ALA A 102 6.72 -4.16 -18.34
C ALA A 102 5.89 -5.39 -18.80
N THR A 103 4.57 -5.35 -18.68
CA THR A 103 3.70 -6.52 -18.93
C THR A 103 2.93 -6.43 -20.25
N GLY A 104 2.85 -5.25 -20.86
CA GLY A 104 2.01 -4.99 -22.03
C GLY A 104 0.50 -4.96 -21.71
N GLU A 105 0.11 -5.03 -20.44
CA GLU A 105 -1.30 -5.01 -20.02
C GLU A 105 -1.93 -3.66 -20.32
N ASN A 106 -3.07 -3.65 -21.03
CA ASN A 106 -3.85 -2.44 -21.23
C ASN A 106 -4.79 -2.22 -20.05
N ILE A 107 -4.56 -1.13 -19.32
CA ILE A 107 -5.30 -0.76 -18.11
C ILE A 107 -6.25 0.38 -18.47
N VAL A 108 -7.55 0.11 -18.44
CA VAL A 108 -8.60 1.11 -18.59
C VAL A 108 -9.02 1.59 -17.20
N PHE A 109 -8.78 2.86 -16.88
CA PHE A 109 -9.00 3.38 -15.52
C PHE A 109 -10.46 3.36 -15.10
N LYS A 110 -11.39 3.52 -16.04
CA LYS A 110 -12.83 3.38 -15.76
C LYS A 110 -13.15 1.99 -15.18
N ASP A 111 -12.62 0.93 -15.79
CA ASP A 111 -12.88 -0.43 -15.36
C ASP A 111 -12.17 -0.75 -14.04
N LEU A 112 -10.94 -0.24 -13.89
CA LEU A 112 -10.20 -0.33 -12.63
C LEU A 112 -10.94 0.37 -11.49
N PHE A 113 -11.45 1.59 -11.69
CA PHE A 113 -12.18 2.31 -10.67
C PHE A 113 -13.47 1.61 -10.27
N ASN A 114 -14.23 1.07 -11.24
CA ASN A 114 -15.41 0.26 -10.95
C ASN A 114 -15.05 -0.99 -10.11
N LEU A 115 -13.92 -1.65 -10.41
CA LEU A 115 -13.43 -2.78 -9.62
C LEU A 115 -13.12 -2.35 -8.19
N LEU A 116 -12.41 -1.22 -8.01
CA LEU A 116 -12.02 -0.72 -6.69
C LEU A 116 -13.24 -0.28 -5.86
N GLU A 117 -14.24 0.36 -6.46
CA GLU A 117 -15.49 0.72 -5.77
C GLU A 117 -16.24 -0.51 -5.26
N LYS A 118 -16.40 -1.53 -6.10
CA LYS A 118 -16.98 -2.81 -5.70
C LYS A 118 -16.19 -3.46 -4.57
N SER A 119 -14.86 -3.40 -4.65
CA SER A 119 -13.95 -3.98 -3.66
C SER A 119 -14.01 -3.26 -2.32
N ILE A 120 -14.16 -1.92 -2.33
CA ILE A 120 -14.37 -1.11 -1.13
C ILE A 120 -15.70 -1.52 -0.47
N ALA A 121 -16.80 -1.51 -1.24
CA ALA A 121 -18.12 -1.87 -0.72
C ALA A 121 -18.15 -3.31 -0.15
N TYR A 122 -17.55 -4.26 -0.87
CA TYR A 122 -17.41 -5.63 -0.41
C TYR A 122 -16.59 -5.72 0.88
N SER A 123 -15.45 -5.02 0.95
CA SER A 123 -14.62 -5.01 2.15
C SER A 123 -15.34 -4.39 3.36
N GLU A 124 -16.12 -3.34 3.16
CA GLU A 124 -16.93 -2.73 4.21
C GLU A 124 -17.99 -3.68 4.77
N ASP A 125 -18.67 -4.41 3.88
CA ASP A 125 -19.70 -5.39 4.27
C ASP A 125 -19.10 -6.53 5.08
N ILE A 126 -18.04 -7.17 4.57
CA ILE A 126 -17.35 -8.26 5.27
C ILE A 126 -16.78 -7.79 6.61
N ASN A 127 -16.13 -6.63 6.65
CA ASN A 127 -15.56 -6.10 7.88
C ASN A 127 -16.65 -5.79 8.92
N ARG A 128 -17.85 -5.37 8.50
CA ARG A 128 -18.99 -5.13 9.39
C ARG A 128 -19.55 -6.44 9.96
N GLN A 129 -19.68 -7.47 9.13
CA GLN A 129 -20.12 -8.81 9.57
C GLN A 129 -19.17 -9.38 10.62
N LEU A 130 -17.85 -9.29 10.39
CA LEU A 130 -16.83 -9.77 11.33
C LEU A 130 -16.82 -9.04 12.69
N ILE A 131 -17.33 -7.81 12.76
CA ILE A 131 -17.44 -7.04 14.02
C ILE A 131 -18.76 -7.33 14.73
N THR A 132 -19.82 -7.62 13.97
CA THR A 132 -21.19 -7.77 14.48
C THR A 132 -21.52 -9.19 14.90
N GLU A 133 -20.85 -10.19 14.31
CA GLU A 133 -20.88 -11.57 14.77
C GLU A 133 -19.68 -11.82 15.69
N PRO A 134 -19.81 -11.68 17.03
CA PRO A 134 -18.87 -12.33 17.91
C PRO A 134 -18.97 -13.81 17.58
N SER A 135 -17.92 -14.35 17.00
CA SER A 135 -17.87 -15.73 16.55
C SER A 135 -18.39 -16.67 17.65
N GLU A 136 -19.55 -17.27 17.46
CA GLU A 136 -20.01 -18.43 18.25
C GLU A 136 -19.01 -19.60 18.16
N GLN A 137 -17.98 -19.49 17.30
CA GLN A 137 -16.86 -20.42 17.19
C GLN A 137 -15.71 -20.18 18.19
N ALA A 138 -15.76 -19.14 19.04
CA ALA A 138 -14.73 -18.90 20.05
C ALA A 138 -14.83 -19.86 21.27
N GLU A 139 -16.04 -20.33 21.61
CA GLU A 139 -16.24 -21.22 22.76
C GLU A 139 -15.92 -22.70 22.48
N GLY A 140 -15.94 -23.14 21.21
CA GLY A 140 -15.59 -24.52 20.86
C GLY A 140 -14.09 -24.82 20.82
N ASN A 141 -13.24 -23.78 20.78
CA ASN A 141 -11.81 -23.93 20.50
C ASN A 141 -10.96 -23.98 21.80
N THR A 142 -11.46 -23.47 22.92
CA THR A 142 -10.78 -23.56 24.23
C THR A 142 -10.73 -24.99 24.74
N ASP A 143 -11.83 -25.73 24.66
CA ASP A 143 -11.91 -27.13 25.12
C ASP A 143 -11.09 -28.08 24.24
N GLN A 144 -11.10 -27.88 22.92
CA GLN A 144 -10.26 -28.66 22.01
C GLN A 144 -8.77 -28.39 22.20
N LYS A 145 -8.40 -27.12 22.44
CA LYS A 145 -7.00 -26.73 22.71
C LYS A 145 -6.52 -27.18 24.09
N ALA A 146 -7.41 -27.25 25.08
CA ALA A 146 -7.14 -27.85 26.39
C ALA A 146 -6.96 -29.38 26.29
N ALA A 147 -7.81 -30.06 25.52
CA ALA A 147 -7.70 -31.51 25.28
C ALA A 147 -6.40 -31.87 24.53
N LEU A 148 -5.99 -31.04 23.56
CA LEU A 148 -4.72 -31.23 22.84
C LEU A 148 -3.51 -31.03 23.76
N ARG A 149 -3.54 -30.00 24.62
CA ARG A 149 -2.48 -29.76 25.62
C ARG A 149 -2.35 -30.92 26.60
N LYS A 150 -3.48 -31.46 27.09
CA LYS A 150 -3.46 -32.61 28.00
C LYS A 150 -2.83 -33.85 27.36
N LYS A 151 -3.19 -34.16 26.10
CA LYS A 151 -2.59 -35.28 25.34
C LYS A 151 -1.09 -35.12 25.07
N LEU A 152 -0.58 -33.90 24.95
CA LEU A 152 0.84 -33.63 24.69
C LEU A 152 1.70 -33.67 25.96
N LEU A 153 1.11 -33.49 27.14
CA LEU A 153 1.79 -33.49 28.44
C LEU A 153 1.78 -34.87 29.14
N GLU A 154 1.04 -35.85 28.61
CA GLU A 154 0.96 -37.23 29.13
C GLU A 154 1.86 -38.22 28.36
N LYS A 155 2.90 -37.75 27.66
CA LYS A 155 3.97 -38.60 27.08
C LYS A 155 5.26 -38.45 27.87
#